data_AF-A0A7W8HPG2-F1
#
_entry.id   AF-A0A7W8HPG2-F1
#
_cell.length_a   1.000
_cell.length_b   1.000
_cell.length_c   1.000
_cell.angle_alpha   90.00
_cell.angle_beta   90.00
_cell.angle_gamma   90.00
#
_symmetry.space_group_name_H-M   'P 1'
#
loop_
_entity.id
_entity.type
_entity.pdbx_description
1 polymer ?
#
loop_
_entity_poly.entity_id
_entity_poly.type
_entity_poly.pdbx_seq_one_letter_code
_entity_poly.pdbx_strand_id
1 'polypeptide(L)' 'MASSPPGRDQEEHVIIERAMRRLYGSRQEDAHSRQNAAELVGYLVKTGIRDEDEIVELARIAHGKRYDPDNGSFL' A
#
# COMPACT_ATOMS: atom_id res chain seq x y z
N MET A 1 -9.87 -27.00 2.57
CA MET A 1 -9.86 -25.71 1.85
C MET A 1 -10.28 -24.65 2.86
N ALA A 2 -9.35 -23.84 3.35
CA ALA A 2 -9.65 -22.81 4.34
C ALA A 2 -10.15 -21.57 3.59
N SER A 3 -11.46 -21.34 3.65
CA SER A 3 -12.06 -20.08 3.22
C SER A 3 -11.55 -19.00 4.16
N SER A 4 -10.78 -18.04 3.65
CA SER A 4 -10.42 -16.85 4.42
C SER A 4 -11.70 -16.20 4.96
N PRO A 5 -11.72 -15.77 6.24
CA PRO A 5 -12.91 -15.16 6.81
C PRO A 5 -13.24 -13.87 6.04
N PRO A 6 -14.50 -13.64 5.65
CA PRO A 6 -14.91 -12.52 4.79
C PRO A 6 -14.63 -11.12 5.37
N GLY A 7 -14.24 -11.03 6.64
CA GLY A 7 -13.83 -9.78 7.28
C GLY A 7 -12.40 -9.33 6.97
N ARG A 8 -11.51 -10.23 6.52
CA ARG A 8 -10.10 -9.87 6.25
C ARG A 8 -9.97 -8.98 5.02
N ASP A 9 -10.54 -9.39 3.89
CA ASP A 9 -10.45 -8.64 2.64
C ASP A 9 -11.04 -7.23 2.76
N GLN A 10 -12.09 -7.08 3.58
CA GLN A 10 -12.74 -5.79 3.80
C GLN A 10 -11.91 -4.87 4.71
N GLU A 11 -11.27 -5.42 5.75
CA GLU A 11 -10.32 -4.69 6.60
C GLU A 11 -9.09 -4.24 5.79
N GLU A 12 -8.54 -5.13 4.97
CA GLU A 12 -7.42 -4.84 4.08
C GLU A 12 -7.76 -3.68 3.12
N HIS A 13 -8.92 -3.72 2.48
CA HIS A 13 -9.37 -2.66 1.59
C HIS A 13 -9.49 -1.30 2.32
N VAL A 14 -10.05 -1.30 3.53
CA VAL A 14 -10.18 -0.07 4.33
C VAL A 14 -8.82 0.53 4.70
N ILE A 15 -7.84 -0.29 5.07
CA ILE A 15 -6.49 0.15 5.39
C ILE A 15 -5.82 0.74 4.14
N ILE A 16 -5.93 0.06 3.00
CA ILE A 16 -5.38 0.53 1.71
C ILE A 16 -5.96 1.91 1.36
N GLU A 17 -7.28 2.08 1.44
CA GLU A 17 -7.92 3.35 1.10
C GLU A 17 -7.50 4.50 2.03
N ARG A 18 -7.37 4.23 3.33
CA ARG A 18 -6.92 5.24 4.29
C ARG A 18 -5.46 5.63 4.09
N ALA A 19 -4.58 4.67 3.88
CA ALA A 19 -3.17 4.92 3.58
C ALA A 19 -3.01 5.75 2.30
N MET A 20 -3.72 5.38 1.23
CA MET A 20 -3.74 6.14 -0.03
C MET A 20 -4.27 7.57 0.16
N ARG A 21 -5.29 7.76 0.99
CA ARG A 21 -5.81 9.09 1.32
C ARG A 21 -4.79 9.92 2.11
N ARG A 22 -4.01 9.33 3.02
CA ARG A 22 -2.92 10.03 3.75
C ARG A 22 -1.72 10.37 2.85
N LEU A 23 -1.43 9.55 1.85
CA LEU A 23 -0.34 9.78 0.90
C LEU A 23 -0.70 10.89 -0.10
N TYR A 24 -1.91 10.85 -0.68
CA TYR A 24 -2.28 11.67 -1.84
C TYR A 24 -3.40 12.69 -1.56
N GLY A 25 -3.89 12.81 -0.32
CA GLY A 25 -5.05 13.63 0.01
C GLY A 25 -4.89 15.13 -0.29
N SER A 26 -3.66 15.61 -0.46
CA SER A 26 -3.34 17.03 -0.69
C SER A 26 -2.25 17.29 -1.73
N ARG A 27 -1.62 16.24 -2.30
CA ARG A 27 -0.53 16.37 -3.26
C ARG A 27 -0.95 15.82 -4.63
N GLN A 28 -0.89 16.67 -5.65
CA GLN A 28 -1.07 16.25 -7.04
C GLN A 28 0.22 15.55 -7.48
N GLU A 29 0.33 14.25 -7.18
CA GLU A 29 1.39 13.41 -7.72
C GLU A 29 0.97 12.79 -9.05
N ASP A 30 1.96 12.43 -9.86
CA ASP A 30 1.75 11.73 -11.14
C ASP A 30 0.92 10.47 -10.96
N ALA A 31 0.07 10.18 -11.95
CA ALA A 31 -0.79 8.99 -11.95
C ALA A 31 0.03 7.70 -11.78
N HIS A 32 1.25 7.66 -12.33
CA HIS A 32 2.20 6.56 -12.17
C HIS A 32 2.65 6.39 -10.71
N SER A 33 3.06 7.46 -10.04
CA SER A 33 3.46 7.42 -8.63
C SER A 33 2.34 6.92 -7.74
N ARG A 34 1.10 7.36 -8.01
CA ARG A 34 -0.08 6.91 -7.28
C ARG A 34 -0.36 5.42 -7.51
N GLN A 35 -0.19 4.94 -8.73
CA GLN A 35 -0.40 3.53 -9.05
C GLN A 35 0.67 2.64 -8.39
N ASN A 36 1.94 3.04 -8.44
CA ASN A 36 3.04 2.34 -7.78
C ASN A 36 2.84 2.25 -6.26
N ALA A 37 2.39 3.33 -5.62
CA ALA A 37 2.08 3.32 -4.20
C ALA A 37 0.87 2.45 -3.86
N ALA A 38 -0.17 2.41 -4.71
CA ALA A 38 -1.30 1.51 -4.50
C ALA A 38 -0.87 0.04 -4.53
N GLU A 39 0.00 -0.32 -5.48
CA GLU A 39 0.57 -1.68 -5.55
C GLU A 39 1.42 -2.01 -4.32
N LEU A 40 2.29 -1.09 -3.90
CA LEU A 40 3.11 -1.25 -2.69
C LEU A 40 2.24 -1.38 -1.43
N VAL A 41 1.28 -0.48 -1.22
CA VAL A 41 0.37 -0.51 -0.06
C VAL A 41 -0.42 -1.82 -0.03
N GLY A 42 -0.95 -2.26 -1.18
CA GLY A 42 -1.64 -3.55 -1.29
C GLY A 42 -0.72 -4.74 -1.00
N TYR A 43 0.54 -4.68 -1.40
CA TYR A 43 1.53 -5.70 -1.07
C TYR A 43 1.82 -5.74 0.43
N LEU A 44 2.09 -4.60 1.07
CA LEU A 44 2.40 -4.52 2.51
C LEU A 44 1.26 -5.11 3.36
N VAL A 45 0.02 -4.78 3.01
CA VAL A 45 -1.18 -5.29 3.67
C VAL A 45 -1.29 -6.81 3.50
N LYS A 46 -1.08 -7.32 2.28
CA LYS A 46 -1.08 -8.77 2.00
C LYS A 46 0.03 -9.54 2.71
N THR A 47 1.19 -8.91 2.88
CA THR A 47 2.30 -9.50 3.66
C THR A 47 2.04 -9.53 5.16
N GLY A 48 1.00 -8.83 5.63
CA GLY A 48 0.52 -8.88 7.02
C GLY A 48 0.74 -7.58 7.81
N ILE A 49 1.25 -6.53 7.19
CA ILE A 49 1.37 -5.22 7.84
C ILE A 49 -0.02 -4.59 7.90
N ARG A 50 -0.47 -4.28 9.11
CA ARG A 50 -1.81 -3.71 9.36
C ARG A 50 -1.74 -2.29 9.91
N ASP A 51 -0.55 -1.86 10.30
CA ASP A 51 -0.35 -0.53 10.86
C ASP A 51 -0.35 0.50 9.72
N GLU A 52 -1.35 1.38 9.76
CA GLU A 52 -1.55 2.40 8.72
C GLU A 52 -0.36 3.38 8.66
N ASP A 53 0.22 3.74 9.82
CA ASP A 53 1.33 4.67 9.89
C ASP A 53 2.61 4.04 9.32
N GLU A 54 2.88 2.76 9.61
CA GLU A 54 3.98 2.00 9.01
C GLU A 54 3.85 1.89 7.49
N ILE A 55 2.65 1.56 6.99
CA ILE A 55 2.37 1.47 5.55
C ILE A 55 2.61 2.81 4.86
N VAL A 56 2.13 3.91 5.46
CA VAL A 56 2.30 5.26 4.92
C VAL A 56 3.76 5.67 4.93
N GLU A 57 4.51 5.34 5.98
CA GLU A 57 5.95 5.63 6.06
C GLU A 57 6.71 4.89 4.96
N LEU A 58 6.49 3.59 4.78
CA LEU A 58 7.12 2.79 3.75
C LEU A 58 6.79 3.30 2.34
N ALA A 59 5.53 3.64 2.09
CA ALA A 59 5.12 4.22 0.81
C ALA A 59 5.71 5.63 0.56
N ARG A 60 5.93 6.43 1.61
CA ARG A 60 6.64 7.71 1.51
C ARG A 60 8.12 7.53 1.20
N ILE A 61 8.77 6.53 1.81
CA ILE A 61 10.17 6.19 1.53
C ILE A 61 10.34 5.77 0.07
N ALA A 62 9.38 5.02 -0.48
CA ALA A 62 9.35 4.67 -1.90
C ALA A 62 9.28 5.89 -2.83
N HIS A 63 8.69 7.00 -2.36
CA HIS A 63 8.58 8.27 -3.10
C HIS A 63 8.03 8.10 -4.52
N GLY A 64 6.99 7.25 -4.67
CA GLY A 64 6.35 6.96 -5.95
C GLY A 64 7.09 5.98 -6.87
N LYS A 65 8.25 5.45 -6.45
CA LYS A 65 8.94 4.37 -7.15
C LYS A 65 8.17 3.06 -7.07
N ARG A 66 8.39 2.19 -8.06
CA ARG A 66 7.79 0.87 -8.06
C ARG A 66 8.59 -0.04 -7.14
N TYR A 67 7.90 -0.65 -6.18
CA TYR A 67 8.52 -1.67 -5.34
C TYR A 67 8.64 -2.99 -6.10
N ASP A 68 9.85 -3.54 -6.13
CA ASP A 68 10.16 -4.85 -6.68
C ASP A 68 10.27 -5.85 -5.51
N PRO A 69 9.28 -6.74 -5.32
CA PRO A 69 9.27 -7.67 -4.20
C PRO A 69 10.30 -8.79 -4.34
N ASP A 70 10.76 -9.09 -5.56
CA ASP A 70 11.75 -10.14 -5.83
C ASP A 70 13.12 -9.77 -5.25
N ASN A 71 13.52 -8.50 -5.38
CA ASN A 71 14.82 -8.01 -4.90
C ASN A 71 14.73 -6.99 -3.75
N GLY A 72 13.52 -6.64 -3.29
CA GLY A 72 13.30 -5.67 -2.21
C GLY A 72 13.76 -4.25 -2.56
N SER A 73 13.71 -3.88 -3.84
CA SER A 73 14.23 -2.60 -4.34
C SER A 73 13.14 -1.66 -4.85
N PHE A 74 13.51 -0.41 -5.11
CA PHE A 74 12.63 0.62 -5.65
C PHE A 74 13.14 1.09 -7.01
N LEU A 75 12.34 0.84 -8.06
CA LEU A 75 12.62 1.15 -9.46
C LEU A 75 11.99 2.47 -9.90
#